data_AF-A0A840BI23-F1
#
_entry.id   AF-A0A840BI23-F1
#
_cell.length_a   1.000
_cell.length_b   1.000
_cell.length_c   1.000
_cell.angle_alpha   90.00
_cell.angle_beta   90.00
_cell.angle_gamma   90.00
#
_symmetry.space_group_name_H-M   'P 1'
#
loop_
_entity.id
_entity.type
_entity.pdbx_description
1 polymer ?
#
loop_
_entity_poly.entity_id
_entity_poly.type
_entity_poly.pdbx_seq_one_letter_code
_entity_poly.pdbx_strand_id
1 'polypeptide(L)'
;MRTLFPHTRFDAASIRVCVVAVLGGCATPAAPPVYAPQRQPPAQPLNIEIRAVPLANQTPERQRRDHYECYNWAVDQTGFDPSRLPADPPPRMVRVEPVPPAGYDTAALAITGAAIGAMVSNPRNAAGGAAVGAVIGAMTGAASDAARQQEARRIEDRENARFASYDNRLSQHAAEYRRAYAACMEGRSYEIR
;
A
#
# COMPACT_ATOMS: atom_id res chain seq x y z
N MET A 1 -46.11 -34.54 -53.75
CA MET A 1 -45.11 -33.82 -52.93
C MET A 1 -44.59 -34.79 -51.88
N ARG A 2 -43.36 -35.30 -52.06
CA ARG A 2 -42.63 -36.18 -51.13
C ARG A 2 -41.48 -35.37 -50.55
N THR A 3 -41.45 -35.13 -49.25
CA THR A 3 -40.35 -34.47 -48.55
C THR A 3 -39.33 -35.51 -48.09
N LEU A 4 -38.13 -35.45 -48.66
CA LEU A 4 -36.94 -36.17 -48.20
C LEU A 4 -36.34 -35.45 -46.98
N PHE A 5 -36.20 -36.15 -45.85
CA PHE A 5 -35.29 -35.78 -44.76
C PHE A 5 -34.22 -36.86 -44.64
N PRO A 6 -32.92 -36.54 -44.76
CA PRO A 6 -31.85 -37.52 -44.61
C PRO A 6 -31.59 -37.80 -43.13
N HIS A 7 -31.68 -39.07 -42.74
CA HIS A 7 -31.14 -39.57 -41.48
C HIS A 7 -29.61 -39.58 -41.54
N THR A 8 -28.96 -38.65 -40.85
CA THR A 8 -27.51 -38.69 -40.59
C THR A 8 -27.24 -39.67 -39.44
N ARG A 9 -26.58 -40.78 -39.77
CA ARG A 9 -26.05 -41.75 -38.80
C ARG A 9 -24.78 -41.16 -38.20
N PHE A 10 -24.73 -41.01 -36.87
CA PHE A 10 -23.53 -40.57 -36.15
C PHE A 10 -22.61 -41.78 -35.95
N ASP A 11 -21.56 -41.88 -36.77
CA ASP A 11 -20.51 -42.89 -36.63
C ASP A 11 -19.62 -42.61 -35.42
N ALA A 12 -19.36 -43.66 -34.64
CA ALA A 12 -18.63 -43.67 -33.38
C ALA A 12 -17.10 -43.46 -33.49
N ALA A 13 -16.62 -42.84 -34.57
CA ALA A 13 -15.18 -42.79 -34.90
C ALA A 13 -14.45 -41.48 -34.51
N SER A 14 -15.14 -40.49 -33.94
CA SER A 14 -14.55 -39.15 -33.71
C SER A 14 -14.19 -38.82 -32.25
N ILE A 15 -14.23 -39.79 -31.33
CA ILE A 15 -13.74 -39.59 -29.94
C ILE A 15 -12.23 -39.85 -29.88
N ARG A 16 -11.45 -39.05 -30.60
CA ARG A 16 -9.98 -38.97 -30.45
C ARG A 16 -9.50 -37.53 -30.59
N VAL A 17 -10.13 -36.60 -29.88
CA VAL A 17 -9.57 -35.29 -29.57
C VAL A 17 -9.91 -35.00 -28.12
N CYS A 18 -8.91 -34.56 -27.33
CA CYS A 18 -9.00 -34.16 -25.91
C CYS A 18 -8.77 -35.22 -24.81
N VAL A 19 -7.77 -36.11 -24.92
CA VAL A 19 -7.27 -36.90 -23.76
C VAL A 19 -5.81 -36.58 -23.37
N VAL A 20 -5.10 -35.65 -24.03
CA VAL A 20 -3.68 -35.37 -23.73
C VAL A 20 -3.48 -34.08 -22.92
N ALA A 21 -4.21 -33.88 -21.82
CA ALA A 21 -3.94 -32.76 -20.91
C ALA A 21 -4.07 -33.13 -19.42
N VAL A 22 -3.71 -34.36 -19.04
CA VAL A 22 -3.75 -34.79 -17.62
C VAL A 22 -2.37 -35.22 -17.09
N LEU A 23 -1.29 -35.05 -17.85
CA LEU A 23 0.05 -35.35 -17.35
C LEU A 23 0.69 -34.12 -16.71
N GLY A 24 0.77 -34.15 -15.38
CA GLY A 24 1.95 -33.67 -14.66
C GLY A 24 2.06 -32.17 -14.43
N GLY A 25 1.05 -31.56 -13.82
CA GLY A 25 1.21 -30.26 -13.17
C GLY A 25 1.16 -30.43 -11.66
N CYS A 26 2.26 -30.84 -11.02
CA CYS A 26 2.48 -30.44 -9.63
C CYS A 26 2.58 -28.92 -9.63
N ALA A 27 1.44 -28.23 -9.55
CA ALA A 27 1.40 -26.81 -9.26
C ALA A 27 1.91 -26.67 -7.83
N THR A 28 3.23 -26.61 -7.67
CA THR A 28 3.86 -26.12 -6.46
C THR A 28 3.18 -24.80 -6.15
N PRO A 29 2.51 -24.65 -4.98
CA PRO A 29 2.02 -23.35 -4.59
C PRO A 29 3.25 -22.45 -4.53
N ALA A 30 3.30 -21.46 -5.42
CA ALA A 30 4.32 -20.43 -5.35
C ALA A 30 4.25 -19.85 -3.93
N ALA A 31 5.38 -19.88 -3.22
CA ALA A 31 5.46 -19.33 -1.87
C ALA A 31 4.89 -17.90 -1.90
N PRO A 32 3.96 -17.56 -0.99
CA PRO A 32 3.26 -16.29 -1.07
C PRO A 32 4.27 -15.15 -0.95
N PRO A 33 4.14 -14.08 -1.76
CA PRO A 33 4.82 -12.85 -1.43
C PRO A 33 4.30 -12.42 -0.06
N VAL A 34 5.16 -12.46 0.95
CA VAL A 34 4.91 -11.76 2.21
C VAL A 34 4.76 -10.30 1.81
N TYR A 35 3.55 -9.76 1.92
CA TYR A 35 3.34 -8.31 1.87
C TYR A 35 4.00 -7.74 3.13
N ALA A 36 5.31 -7.60 3.09
CA ALA A 36 6.00 -6.77 4.05
C ALA A 36 5.41 -5.36 3.86
N PRO A 37 4.95 -4.70 4.94
CA PRO A 37 4.55 -3.30 4.82
C PRO A 37 5.67 -2.58 4.09
N GLN A 38 5.36 -1.84 3.01
CA GLN A 38 6.41 -1.12 2.34
C GLN A 38 7.08 -0.24 3.41
N ARG A 39 8.38 -0.45 3.60
CA ARG A 39 9.19 0.45 4.42
C ARG A 39 9.21 1.77 3.67
N GLN A 40 8.25 2.63 3.96
CA GLN A 40 8.31 3.99 3.47
C GLN A 40 9.59 4.65 4.01
N PRO A 41 10.26 5.48 3.20
CA PRO A 41 11.41 6.22 3.65
C PRO A 41 11.05 6.99 4.93
N PRO A 42 11.96 7.01 5.92
CA PRO A 42 11.71 7.68 7.19
C PRO A 42 11.28 9.13 6.93
N ALA A 43 10.33 9.61 7.74
CA ALA A 43 9.97 11.03 7.74
C ALA A 43 11.28 11.82 7.86
N GLN A 44 11.51 12.76 6.94
CA GLN A 44 12.75 13.52 6.97
C GLN A 44 12.72 14.35 8.26
N PRO A 45 13.81 14.36 9.04
CA PRO A 45 13.84 15.13 10.27
C PRO A 45 13.57 16.59 9.93
N LEU A 46 12.65 17.21 10.67
CA LEU A 46 12.36 18.63 10.51
C LEU A 46 13.68 19.37 10.78
N ASN A 47 14.26 19.97 9.74
CA ASN A 47 15.53 20.68 9.89
C ASN A 47 15.24 22.06 10.49
N ILE A 48 15.12 22.11 11.82
CA ILE A 48 14.90 23.34 12.63
C ILE A 48 16.21 23.76 13.33
N GLU A 49 17.29 23.01 13.16
CA GLU A 49 18.58 23.37 13.74
C GLU A 49 19.14 24.57 12.97
N ILE A 50 19.22 25.73 13.64
CA ILE A 50 19.74 26.97 13.07
C ILE A 50 20.99 27.33 13.86
N ARG A 51 22.15 27.31 13.20
CA ARG A 51 23.41 27.72 13.84
C ARG A 51 23.67 29.19 13.55
N ALA A 52 23.56 30.01 14.59
CA ALA A 52 23.94 31.42 14.52
C ALA A 52 25.40 31.60 14.96
N VAL A 53 26.24 32.10 14.06
CA VAL A 53 27.64 32.43 14.31
C VAL A 53 27.74 33.95 14.51
N PRO A 54 28.32 34.42 15.62
CA PRO A 54 28.49 35.85 15.85
C PRO A 54 29.45 36.44 14.82
N LEU A 55 29.08 37.55 14.18
CA LEU A 55 29.94 38.27 13.22
C LEU A 55 30.78 39.38 13.87
N ALA A 56 30.60 39.60 15.18
CA ALA A 56 31.25 40.65 15.95
C ALA A 56 31.65 40.13 17.36
N ASN A 57 32.05 41.03 18.27
CA ASN A 57 32.42 40.70 19.66
C ASN A 57 31.20 40.52 20.59
N GLN A 58 30.19 39.75 20.17
CA GLN A 58 29.05 39.43 21.02
C GLN A 58 29.46 38.42 22.09
N THR A 59 29.11 38.67 23.35
CA THR A 59 29.37 37.72 24.45
C THR A 59 28.39 36.54 24.42
N PRO A 60 28.74 35.38 25.00
CA PRO A 60 27.82 34.23 25.10
C PRO A 60 26.50 34.57 25.82
N GLU A 61 26.52 35.46 26.81
CA GLU A 61 25.32 35.95 27.51
C GLU A 61 24.42 36.75 26.56
N ARG A 62 25.01 37.61 25.73
CA ARG A 62 24.26 38.38 24.73
C ARG A 62 23.69 37.47 23.67
N GLN A 63 24.48 36.52 23.17
CA GLN A 63 24.00 35.52 22.22
C GLN A 63 22.80 34.75 22.77
N ARG A 64 22.86 34.22 24.01
CA ARG A 64 21.72 33.51 24.60
C ARG A 64 20.46 34.37 24.69
N ARG A 65 20.60 35.65 25.06
CA ARG A 65 19.48 36.60 25.12
C ARG A 65 18.91 36.86 23.73
N ASP A 66 19.77 37.12 22.76
CA ASP A 66 19.40 37.42 21.37
C ASP A 66 18.67 36.22 20.73
N HIS A 67 19.15 35.00 20.96
CA HIS A 67 18.48 33.76 20.55
C HIS A 67 17.07 33.65 21.15
N TYR A 68 16.91 33.92 22.46
CA TYR A 68 15.62 33.84 23.13
C TYR A 68 14.63 34.90 22.62
N GLU A 69 15.10 36.13 22.42
CA GLU A 69 14.29 37.22 21.86
C GLU A 69 13.86 36.92 20.42
N CYS A 70 14.78 36.47 19.57
CA CYS A 70 14.47 36.11 18.18
C CYS A 70 13.59 34.85 18.07
N TYR A 71 13.74 33.89 18.98
CA TYR A 71 12.83 32.75 19.11
C TYR A 71 11.41 33.25 19.39
N ASN A 72 11.21 34.09 20.42
CA ASN A 72 9.88 34.61 20.76
C ASN A 72 9.29 35.43 19.62
N TRP A 73 10.10 36.26 18.96
CA TRP A 73 9.67 37.04 17.80
C TRP A 73 9.23 36.14 16.64
N ALA A 74 9.99 35.08 16.32
CA ALA A 74 9.63 34.15 15.27
C ALA A 74 8.35 33.35 15.59
N VAL A 75 8.16 32.94 16.86
CA VAL A 75 6.90 32.31 17.31
C VAL A 75 5.73 33.27 17.19
N ASP A 76 5.88 34.52 17.61
CA ASP A 76 4.83 35.55 17.52
C ASP A 76 4.44 35.85 16.06
N GLN A 77 5.42 35.94 15.16
CA GLN A 77 5.19 36.21 13.74
C GLN A 77 4.55 35.04 12.98
N THR A 78 4.88 33.80 13.34
CA THR A 78 4.47 32.60 12.56
C THR A 78 3.39 31.77 13.23
N GLY A 79 3.15 31.96 14.53
CA GLY A 79 2.29 31.10 15.33
C GLY A 79 2.82 29.66 15.51
N PHE A 80 4.05 29.39 15.07
CA PHE A 80 4.68 28.07 15.11
C PHE A 80 5.75 28.01 16.19
N ASP A 81 5.59 27.07 17.13
CA ASP A 81 6.55 26.84 18.21
C ASP A 81 7.23 25.47 18.06
N PRO A 82 8.52 25.44 17.65
CA PRO A 82 9.24 24.19 17.46
C PRO A 82 9.53 23.45 18.78
N SER A 83 9.48 24.11 19.93
CA SER A 83 9.70 23.47 21.24
C SER A 83 8.53 22.58 21.68
N ARG A 84 7.35 22.78 21.08
CA ARG A 84 6.14 21.97 21.32
C ARG A 84 6.05 20.75 20.41
N LEU A 85 6.95 20.65 19.42
CA LEU A 85 6.96 19.50 18.54
C LEU A 85 7.51 18.28 19.29
N PRO A 86 6.87 17.12 19.15
CA PRO A 86 7.46 15.87 19.62
C PRO A 86 8.82 15.66 18.96
N ALA A 87 9.81 15.18 19.72
CA ALA A 87 11.12 14.80 19.19
C ALA A 87 11.03 13.64 18.19
N ASP A 88 10.00 12.79 18.33
CA ASP A 88 9.69 11.70 17.43
C ASP A 88 8.51 12.05 16.52
N PRO A 89 8.58 11.78 15.20
CA PRO A 89 7.43 11.95 14.33
C PRO A 89 6.24 11.13 14.86
N PRO A 90 5.00 11.64 14.77
CA PRO A 90 3.84 10.96 15.34
C PRO A 90 3.75 9.53 14.79
N PRO A 91 3.45 8.53 15.64
CA PRO A 91 3.43 7.14 15.22
C PRO A 91 2.39 6.96 14.11
N ARG A 92 2.85 6.52 12.94
CA ARG A 92 1.97 6.06 11.86
C ARG A 92 1.25 4.81 12.36
N MET A 93 -0.05 4.91 12.59
CA MET A 93 -0.86 3.73 12.87
C MET A 93 -0.89 2.89 11.60
N VAL A 94 -0.15 1.78 11.59
CA VAL A 94 -0.15 0.83 10.47
C VAL A 94 -1.41 -0.01 10.61
N ARG A 95 -2.36 0.13 9.67
CA ARG A 95 -3.51 -0.77 9.61
C ARG A 95 -3.04 -2.15 9.12
N VAL A 96 -2.96 -3.11 10.02
CA VAL A 96 -2.66 -4.50 9.68
C VAL A 96 -3.97 -5.19 9.28
N GLU A 97 -4.25 -5.25 7.99
CA GLU A 97 -5.33 -6.08 7.44
C GLU A 97 -4.76 -7.47 7.12
N PRO A 98 -5.29 -8.57 7.69
CA PRO A 98 -4.85 -9.91 7.33
C PRO A 98 -5.24 -10.20 5.87
N VAL A 99 -4.30 -9.99 4.94
CA VAL A 99 -4.48 -10.41 3.56
C VAL A 99 -4.11 -11.89 3.47
N PRO A 100 -5.04 -12.80 3.09
CA PRO A 100 -4.71 -14.20 2.90
C PRO A 100 -3.65 -14.35 1.80
N PRO A 101 -2.81 -15.40 1.86
CA PRO A 101 -1.73 -15.61 0.89
C PRO A 101 -2.29 -15.68 -0.54
N ALA A 102 -1.53 -15.21 -1.51
CA ALA A 102 -1.95 -15.20 -2.92
C ALA A 102 -2.39 -16.59 -3.37
N GLY A 103 -3.59 -16.68 -3.95
CA GLY A 103 -4.17 -17.94 -4.41
C GLY A 103 -4.97 -18.70 -3.34
N TYR A 104 -5.10 -18.17 -2.12
CA TYR A 104 -5.94 -18.77 -1.09
C TYR A 104 -7.41 -18.83 -1.53
N ASP A 105 -8.00 -17.71 -1.97
CA ASP A 105 -9.39 -17.71 -2.43
C ASP A 105 -9.51 -18.50 -3.75
N THR A 106 -8.50 -18.42 -4.62
CA THR A 106 -8.42 -19.24 -5.85
C THR A 106 -8.53 -20.74 -5.54
N ALA A 107 -7.72 -21.26 -4.62
CA ALA A 107 -7.71 -22.67 -4.25
C ALA A 107 -8.96 -23.06 -3.46
N ALA A 108 -9.36 -22.25 -2.47
CA ALA A 108 -10.53 -22.50 -1.65
C ALA A 108 -11.82 -22.54 -2.49
N LEU A 109 -11.96 -21.61 -3.44
CA LEU A 109 -13.12 -21.57 -4.32
C LEU A 109 -13.05 -22.62 -5.42
N ALA A 110 -11.85 -23.03 -5.89
CA ALA A 110 -11.72 -24.18 -6.78
C ALA A 110 -12.21 -25.47 -6.12
N ILE A 111 -11.80 -25.74 -4.88
CA ILE A 111 -12.22 -26.93 -4.14
C ILE A 111 -13.73 -26.89 -3.87
N THR A 112 -14.23 -25.73 -3.41
CA THR A 112 -15.65 -25.54 -3.12
C THR A 112 -16.49 -25.67 -4.40
N GLY A 113 -16.04 -25.07 -5.50
CA GLY A 113 -16.68 -25.17 -6.81
C GLY A 113 -16.68 -26.61 -7.33
N ALA A 114 -15.62 -27.38 -7.12
CA ALA A 114 -15.56 -28.79 -7.49
C ALA A 114 -16.59 -29.63 -6.74
N ALA A 115 -16.72 -29.41 -5.43
CA ALA A 115 -17.71 -30.12 -4.61
C ALA A 115 -19.14 -29.81 -5.08
N ILE A 116 -19.46 -28.52 -5.27
CA ILE A 116 -20.79 -28.08 -5.74
C ILE A 116 -21.06 -28.62 -7.16
N GLY A 117 -20.07 -28.55 -8.06
CA GLY A 117 -20.19 -29.06 -9.42
C GLY A 117 -20.40 -30.58 -9.48
N ALA A 118 -19.79 -31.34 -8.57
CA ALA A 118 -20.02 -32.78 -8.43
C ALA A 118 -21.45 -33.10 -7.94
N MET A 119 -21.99 -32.29 -7.02
CA MET A 119 -23.32 -32.50 -6.44
C MET A 119 -24.46 -32.15 -7.40
N VAL A 120 -24.28 -31.12 -8.24
CA VAL A 120 -25.31 -30.66 -9.20
C VAL A 120 -25.32 -31.49 -10.49
N SER A 121 -24.27 -32.28 -10.74
CA SER A 121 -24.17 -33.12 -11.93
C SER A 121 -24.75 -34.52 -11.73
N ASN A 122 -25.06 -35.19 -12.85
CA ASN A 122 -25.52 -36.57 -12.82
C ASN A 122 -24.45 -37.47 -12.14
N PRO A 123 -24.83 -38.42 -11.27
CA PRO A 123 -23.88 -39.32 -10.60
C PRO A 123 -22.90 -40.04 -11.53
N ARG A 124 -23.27 -40.31 -12.80
CA ARG A 124 -22.34 -40.91 -13.78
C ARG A 124 -21.30 -39.93 -14.34
N ASN A 125 -21.50 -38.62 -14.17
CA ASN A 125 -20.66 -37.53 -14.68
C ASN A 125 -20.18 -36.58 -13.56
N ALA A 126 -20.16 -37.04 -12.30
CA ALA A 126 -19.78 -36.23 -11.14
C ALA A 126 -18.37 -35.61 -11.29
N ALA A 127 -17.42 -36.36 -11.87
CA ALA A 127 -16.06 -35.87 -12.13
C ALA A 127 -16.01 -34.71 -13.14
N GLY A 128 -16.86 -34.75 -14.17
CA GLY A 128 -16.97 -33.68 -15.15
C GLY A 128 -17.56 -32.40 -14.53
N GLY A 129 -18.62 -32.55 -13.72
CA GLY A 129 -19.18 -31.43 -12.96
C GLY A 129 -18.18 -30.84 -11.96
N ALA A 130 -17.40 -31.69 -11.28
CA ALA A 130 -16.34 -31.27 -10.39
C ALA A 130 -15.26 -30.46 -11.11
N ALA A 131 -14.78 -30.92 -12.26
CA ALA A 131 -13.76 -30.20 -13.03
C ALA A 131 -14.26 -28.82 -13.49
N VAL A 132 -15.49 -28.75 -14.02
CA VAL A 132 -16.09 -27.47 -14.45
C VAL A 132 -16.27 -26.52 -13.27
N GLY A 133 -16.82 -27.03 -12.16
CA GLY A 133 -16.99 -26.25 -10.94
C GLY A 133 -15.67 -25.75 -10.35
N ALA A 134 -14.60 -26.55 -10.43
CA ALA A 134 -13.28 -26.16 -9.97
C ALA A 134 -12.70 -24.97 -10.75
N VAL A 135 -12.85 -24.99 -12.08
CA VAL A 135 -12.35 -23.91 -12.95
C VAL A 135 -13.11 -22.62 -12.67
N ILE A 136 -14.44 -22.69 -12.58
CA ILE A 136 -15.29 -21.51 -12.29
C ILE A 136 -14.96 -20.94 -10.90
N GLY A 137 -14.80 -21.82 -9.91
CA GLY A 137 -14.41 -21.45 -8.56
C GLY A 137 -13.03 -20.79 -8.51
N ALA A 138 -12.04 -21.35 -9.20
CA ALA A 138 -10.69 -20.79 -9.29
C ALA A 138 -10.70 -19.38 -9.90
N MET A 139 -11.42 -19.17 -11.01
CA MET A 139 -11.50 -17.85 -11.64
C MET A 139 -12.15 -16.81 -10.72
N THR A 140 -13.22 -17.21 -10.01
CA THR A 140 -13.90 -16.34 -9.04
C THR A 140 -12.98 -16.00 -7.86
N GLY A 141 -12.21 -16.97 -7.37
CA GLY A 141 -11.23 -16.75 -6.33
C GLY A 141 -10.06 -15.87 -6.75
N ALA A 142 -9.57 -16.01 -7.98
CA ALA A 142 -8.55 -15.11 -8.52
C ALA A 142 -9.04 -13.66 -8.60
N ALA A 143 -10.31 -13.45 -8.96
CA ALA A 143 -10.93 -12.12 -8.96
C ALA A 143 -11.08 -11.56 -7.53
N SER A 144 -11.46 -12.39 -6.55
CA SER A 144 -11.52 -12.01 -5.13
C SER A 144 -10.14 -11.65 -4.57
N ASP A 145 -9.14 -12.49 -4.84
CA ASP A 145 -7.75 -12.27 -4.44
C ASP A 145 -7.23 -10.92 -5.01
N ALA A 146 -7.48 -10.65 -6.29
CA ALA A 146 -7.09 -9.40 -6.93
C ALA A 146 -7.80 -8.17 -6.33
N ALA A 147 -9.09 -8.28 -6.02
CA ALA A 147 -9.86 -7.21 -5.40
C ALA A 147 -9.36 -6.88 -3.98
N ARG A 148 -9.07 -7.91 -3.16
CA ARG A 148 -8.51 -7.73 -1.81
C ARG A 148 -7.12 -7.11 -1.83
N GLN A 149 -6.26 -7.55 -2.75
CA GLN A 149 -4.93 -6.95 -2.93
C GLN A 149 -5.02 -5.49 -3.34
N GLN A 150 -5.98 -5.14 -4.21
CA GLN A 150 -6.19 -3.76 -4.62
C GLN A 150 -6.69 -2.90 -3.45
N GLU A 151 -7.60 -3.41 -2.62
CA GLU A 151 -8.08 -2.68 -1.44
C GLU A 151 -6.96 -2.47 -0.41
N ALA A 152 -6.13 -3.49 -0.16
CA ALA A 152 -4.96 -3.36 0.71
C ALA A 152 -4.01 -2.24 0.24
N ARG A 153 -3.72 -2.17 -1.07
CA ARG A 153 -2.94 -1.08 -1.65
C ARG A 153 -3.62 0.29 -1.52
N ARG A 154 -4.94 0.35 -1.72
CA ARG A 154 -5.70 1.61 -1.60
C ARG A 154 -5.70 2.15 -0.17
N ILE A 155 -5.77 1.27 0.83
CA ILE A 155 -5.69 1.66 2.24
C ILE A 155 -4.31 2.24 2.52
N GLU A 156 -3.25 1.57 2.08
CA GLU A 156 -1.88 2.06 2.21
C GLU A 156 -1.68 3.39 1.48
N ASP A 157 -2.12 3.53 0.23
CA ASP A 157 -2.01 4.78 -0.54
C ASP A 157 -2.74 5.93 0.14
N ARG A 158 -3.91 5.68 0.75
CA ARG A 158 -4.67 6.70 1.49
C ARG A 158 -3.94 7.14 2.75
N GLU A 159 -3.37 6.22 3.52
CA GLU A 159 -2.58 6.55 4.71
C GLU A 159 -1.31 7.32 4.33
N ASN A 160 -0.63 6.88 3.28
CA ASN A 160 0.57 7.50 2.73
C ASN A 160 0.29 8.94 2.26
N ALA A 161 -0.80 9.16 1.53
CA ALA A 161 -1.20 10.49 1.06
C ALA A 161 -1.55 11.43 2.22
N ARG A 162 -2.25 10.93 3.25
CA ARG A 162 -2.56 11.69 4.47
C ARG A 162 -1.28 12.13 5.18
N PHE A 163 -0.34 11.20 5.39
CA PHE A 163 0.92 11.50 6.05
C PHE A 163 1.76 12.50 5.25
N ALA A 164 1.87 12.34 3.93
CA ALA A 164 2.58 13.27 3.07
C ALA A 164 1.99 14.70 3.15
N SER A 165 0.67 14.83 3.21
CA SER A 165 0.02 16.14 3.36
C SER A 165 0.32 16.80 4.71
N TYR A 166 0.38 16.01 5.79
CA TYR A 166 0.74 16.50 7.12
C TYR A 166 2.20 16.98 7.17
N ASP A 167 3.12 16.16 6.64
CA ASP A 167 4.55 16.45 6.59
C ASP A 167 4.86 17.72 5.77
N ASN A 168 4.19 17.89 4.64
CA ASN A 168 4.30 19.10 3.82
C ASN A 168 3.87 20.36 4.56
N ARG A 169 2.74 20.32 5.28
CA ARG A 169 2.25 21.48 6.07
C ARG A 169 3.20 21.80 7.22
N LEU A 170 3.66 20.79 7.93
CA LEU A 170 4.60 20.96 9.03
C LEU A 170 5.93 21.56 8.55
N SER A 171 6.41 21.09 7.40
CA SER A 171 7.64 21.60 6.75
C SER A 171 7.52 23.06 6.30
N GLN A 172 6.34 23.48 5.82
CA GLN A 172 6.07 24.88 5.46
C GLN A 172 6.13 25.80 6.68
N HIS A 173 5.43 25.45 7.76
CA HIS A 173 5.47 26.23 9.00
C HIS A 173 6.86 26.28 9.62
N ALA A 174 7.60 25.16 9.58
CA ALA A 174 8.99 25.15 10.01
C ALA A 174 9.88 26.05 9.16
N ALA A 175 9.70 26.06 7.82
CA ALA A 175 10.45 26.95 6.94
C ALA A 175 10.11 28.43 7.16
N GLU A 176 8.84 28.76 7.40
CA GLU A 176 8.41 30.11 7.78
C GLU A 176 9.05 30.58 9.07
N TYR A 177 8.99 29.75 10.12
CA TYR A 177 9.64 30.01 11.39
C TYR A 177 11.15 30.24 11.23
N ARG A 178 11.83 29.37 10.48
CA ARG A 178 13.27 29.50 10.23
C ARG A 178 13.63 30.81 9.54
N ARG A 179 12.84 31.23 8.54
CA ARG A 179 13.07 32.51 7.85
C ARG A 179 12.89 33.70 8.79
N ALA A 180 11.85 33.69 9.62
CA ALA A 180 11.63 34.75 10.60
C ALA A 180 12.80 34.79 11.62
N TYR A 181 13.13 33.64 12.20
CA TYR A 181 14.23 33.55 13.16
C TYR A 181 15.57 34.03 12.54
N ALA A 182 15.88 33.57 11.32
CA ALA A 182 17.10 33.96 10.61
C ALA A 182 17.14 35.47 10.37
N ALA A 183 16.07 36.08 9.88
CA ALA A 183 16.01 37.53 9.65
C ALA A 183 16.24 38.35 10.93
N CYS A 184 15.70 37.91 12.07
CA CYS A 184 15.94 38.56 13.35
C CYS A 184 17.41 38.47 13.79
N MET A 185 18.02 37.29 13.63
CA MET A 185 19.42 37.08 13.99
C MET A 185 20.38 37.81 13.05
N GLU A 186 20.12 37.80 11.74
CA GLU A 186 20.89 38.57 10.74
C GLU A 186 20.87 40.06 11.05
N GLY A 187 19.71 40.61 11.43
CA GLY A 187 19.58 42.00 11.88
C GLY A 187 20.41 42.36 13.13
N ARG A 188 20.84 41.35 13.90
CA ARG A 188 21.69 41.51 15.10
C ARG A 188 23.16 41.17 14.84
N SER A 189 23.57 41.07 13.57
CA SER A 189 24.94 40.70 13.16
C SER A 189 25.33 39.27 13.54
N TYR A 190 24.43 38.32 13.26
CA TYR A 190 24.73 36.89 13.25
C TYR A 190 24.66 36.35 11.83
N GLU A 191 25.59 35.45 11.48
CA GLU A 191 25.52 34.64 10.26
C GLU A 191 24.78 33.35 10.57
N ILE A 192 23.82 32.97 9.73
CA ILE A 192 23.01 31.77 9.91
C ILE A 192 23.49 30.66 8.97
N ARG A 193 23.72 29.46 9.53
CA ARG A 193 24.09 28.23 8.80
C ARG A 193 23.24 27.03 9.17
#